data_AF-A0A8E2QVJ1-F1
#
_entry.id   AF-A0A8E2QVJ1-F1
#
_cell.length_a   1.000
_cell.length_b   1.000
_cell.length_c   1.000
_cell.angle_alpha   90.00
_cell.angle_beta   90.00
_cell.angle_gamma   90.00
#
_symmetry.space_group_name_H-M   'P 1'
#
loop_
_entity.id
_entity.type
_entity.pdbx_description
1 polymer ?
#
loop_
_entity_poly.entity_id
_entity_poly.type
_entity_poly.pdbx_seq_one_letter_code
_entity_poly.pdbx_strand_id
1 'polypeptide(L)'
;MAKDLNNIYNAKSLDSVYPNKIESLLNEGKTLIIPVHNGVHMSASLAKGYSDFLKANIELKEEKALEATCGCGEKANILVYVWR
;
A
#
# COMPACT_ATOMS: atom_id res chain seq x y z
N MET A 1 15.08 3.62 -0.45
CA MET A 1 15.90 2.39 -0.59
C MET A 1 15.38 1.64 -1.82
N ALA A 2 16.03 0.54 -2.21
CA ALA A 2 15.58 -0.24 -3.36
C ALA A 2 14.36 -1.10 -2.98
N LYS A 3 13.45 -1.31 -3.93
CA LYS A 3 12.31 -2.21 -3.77
C LYS A 3 12.80 -3.65 -3.57
N ASP A 4 12.65 -4.19 -2.36
CA ASP A 4 13.05 -5.56 -2.07
C ASP A 4 11.88 -6.53 -2.27
N LEU A 5 11.91 -7.28 -3.37
CA LEU A 5 10.87 -8.25 -3.72
C LEU A 5 11.02 -9.60 -3.00
N ASN A 6 12.12 -9.82 -2.25
CA ASN A 6 12.32 -11.03 -1.47
C ASN A 6 11.77 -10.88 -0.03
N ASN A 7 11.57 -9.65 0.43
CA ASN A 7 11.09 -9.32 1.77
C ASN A 7 9.73 -8.62 1.71
N ILE A 8 8.72 -9.34 1.22
CA ILE A 8 7.37 -8.81 1.02
C ILE A 8 6.43 -9.21 2.16
N TYR A 9 5.73 -8.23 2.73
CA TYR A 9 4.61 -8.47 3.63
C TYR A 9 3.28 -8.16 2.93
N ASN A 10 2.40 -9.15 2.83
CA ASN A 10 1.10 -9.02 2.17
C ASN A 10 0.00 -8.69 3.21
N ALA A 11 -0.51 -7.46 3.17
CA ALA A 11 -1.60 -7.04 4.04
C ALA A 11 -2.93 -7.54 3.46
N LYS A 12 -3.65 -8.39 4.20
CA LYS A 12 -4.96 -8.91 3.75
C LYS A 12 -6.12 -7.92 3.92
N SER A 13 -6.00 -6.96 4.83
CA SER A 13 -7.01 -5.91 5.08
C SER A 13 -6.35 -4.72 5.78
N LEU A 14 -6.85 -3.50 5.52
CA LEU A 14 -6.38 -2.26 6.17
C LEU A 14 -6.96 -2.06 7.58
N ASP A 15 -8.03 -2.77 7.93
CA ASP A 15 -8.99 -2.33 8.96
C ASP A 15 -8.57 -2.51 10.43
N SER A 16 -7.48 -3.23 10.75
CA SER A 16 -7.26 -3.63 12.16
C SER A 16 -6.00 -3.12 12.84
N VAL A 17 -5.05 -2.46 12.15
CA VAL A 17 -3.74 -2.10 12.78
C VAL A 17 -3.03 -0.86 12.17
N TYR A 18 -3.70 -0.04 11.37
CA TYR A 18 -3.08 1.08 10.64
C TYR A 18 -3.04 2.35 11.50
N PRO A 19 -1.86 2.89 11.92
CA PRO A 19 -0.65 3.10 11.10
C PRO A 19 0.65 2.43 11.59
N ASN A 20 0.73 2.02 12.87
CA ASN A 20 2.01 1.70 13.52
C ASN A 20 2.73 0.48 12.91
N LYS A 21 1.98 -0.57 12.55
CA LYS A 21 2.59 -1.80 12.04
C LYS A 21 3.27 -1.59 10.69
N ILE A 22 2.71 -0.73 9.85
CA ILE A 22 3.25 -0.47 8.52
C ILE A 22 4.43 0.46 8.57
N GLU A 23 4.41 1.44 9.46
CA GLU A 23 5.59 2.24 9.72
C GLU A 23 6.76 1.37 10.21
N SER A 24 6.52 0.44 11.14
CA SER A 24 7.54 -0.53 11.57
C SER A 24 8.07 -1.39 10.43
N LEU A 25 7.19 -1.99 9.62
CA LEU A 25 7.61 -2.85 8.50
C LEU A 25 8.41 -2.07 7.44
N LEU A 26 8.00 -0.84 7.14
CA LEU A 26 8.74 0.05 6.24
C LEU A 26 10.10 0.47 6.82
N ASN A 27 10.18 0.72 8.13
CA ASN A 27 11.43 1.03 8.81
C ASN A 27 12.38 -0.19 8.89
N GLU A 28 11.83 -1.41 8.90
CA GLU A 28 12.59 -2.66 8.76
C GLU A 28 13.12 -2.88 7.33
N GLY A 29 12.75 -2.02 6.37
CA GLY A 29 13.14 -2.14 4.96
C GLY A 29 12.33 -3.17 4.17
N LYS A 30 11.13 -3.54 4.66
CA LYS A 30 10.23 -4.47 3.97
C LYS A 30 9.44 -3.77 2.88
N THR A 31 9.18 -4.51 1.80
CA THR A 31 8.19 -4.11 0.80
C THR A 31 6.82 -4.61 1.24
N LEU A 32 5.81 -3.78 1.16
CA LEU A 32 4.44 -4.12 1.53
C LEU A 32 3.60 -4.28 0.28
N ILE A 33 2.71 -5.27 0.26
CA ILE A 33 1.61 -5.32 -0.69
C ILE A 33 0.35 -4.94 0.08
N ILE A 34 -0.33 -3.89 -0.38
CA ILE A 34 -1.49 -3.33 0.30
C ILE A 34 -2.68 -3.26 -0.67
N PRO A 35 -3.85 -3.82 -0.31
CA PRO A 35 -5.07 -3.67 -1.06
C PRO A 35 -5.65 -2.29 -0.78
N VAL A 36 -5.81 -1.48 -1.82
CA VAL A 36 -6.35 -0.11 -1.69
C VAL A 36 -7.40 0.14 -2.75
N HIS A 37 -8.21 1.17 -2.51
CA HIS A 37 -9.13 1.69 -3.51
C HIS A 37 -8.39 2.69 -4.42
N ASN A 38 -8.51 2.53 -5.74
CA ASN A 38 -8.00 3.45 -6.75
C ASN A 38 -8.89 4.69 -6.85
N GLY A 39 -8.90 5.49 -5.78
CA GLY A 39 -9.51 6.81 -5.77
C GLY A 39 -8.53 7.88 -6.27
N VAL A 40 -9.04 9.09 -6.47
CA VAL A 40 -8.29 10.25 -7.04
C VAL A 40 -6.95 10.49 -6.33
N HIS A 41 -6.90 10.37 -5.00
CA HIS A 41 -5.67 10.55 -4.21
C HIS A 41 -4.67 9.42 -4.42
N MET A 42 -5.14 8.18 -4.56
CA MET A 42 -4.29 7.03 -4.80
C MET A 42 -3.71 7.08 -6.21
N SER A 43 -4.53 7.41 -7.21
CA SER A 43 -4.07 7.58 -8.60
C SER A 43 -2.99 8.67 -8.70
N ALA A 44 -3.15 9.80 -7.99
CA ALA A 44 -2.13 10.84 -7.94
C ALA A 44 -0.83 10.37 -7.26
N SER A 45 -0.93 9.58 -6.19
CA SER A 45 0.23 9.02 -5.49
C SER A 45 0.97 8.01 -6.36
N LEU A 46 0.23 7.16 -7.09
CA LEU A 46 0.76 6.19 -8.03
C LEU A 46 1.46 6.87 -9.22
N ALA A 47 0.86 7.93 -9.77
CA ALA A 47 1.47 8.72 -10.83
C ALA A 47 2.78 9.40 -10.39
N LYS A 48 2.85 9.82 -9.12
CA LYS A 48 4.08 10.34 -8.51
C LYS A 48 5.11 9.25 -8.15
N GLY A 49 4.68 7.99 -8.04
CA GLY A 49 5.48 6.90 -7.47
C GLY A 49 5.73 7.04 -5.96
N TYR A 50 5.05 7.97 -5.28
CA TYR A 50 5.23 8.26 -3.86
C TYR A 50 3.91 8.67 -3.21
N SER A 51 3.65 8.14 -2.03
CA SER A 51 2.49 8.51 -1.21
C SER A 51 2.93 9.42 -0.06
N ASP A 52 2.47 10.68 -0.09
CA ASP A 52 2.68 11.65 0.99
C ASP A 52 2.04 11.19 2.32
N PHE A 53 0.95 10.43 2.26
CA PHE A 53 0.25 9.91 3.43
C PHE A 53 1.06 8.83 4.16
N LEU A 54 1.65 7.90 3.41
CA LEU A 54 2.47 6.81 3.98
C LEU A 54 3.95 7.21 4.17
N LYS A 55 4.34 8.35 3.59
CA LYS A 55 5.74 8.79 3.46
C LYS A 55 6.62 7.65 2.91
N ALA A 56 6.16 7.05 1.82
CA ALA A 56 6.77 5.86 1.23
C ALA A 56 6.54 5.85 -0.29
N ASN A 57 7.45 5.19 -1.01
CA ASN A 57 7.29 4.92 -2.43
C ASN A 57 6.12 3.98 -2.64
N ILE A 58 5.39 4.17 -3.73
CA ILE A 58 4.22 3.39 -4.08
C ILE A 58 4.22 3.03 -5.55
N GLU A 59 3.80 1.82 -5.89
CA GLU A 59 3.69 1.36 -7.26
C GLU A 59 2.50 0.42 -7.42
N LEU A 60 1.84 0.49 -8.58
CA LEU A 60 0.73 -0.41 -8.90
C LEU A 60 1.30 -1.82 -9.14
N LYS A 61 0.79 -2.80 -8.39
CA LYS A 61 1.13 -4.21 -8.60
C LYS A 61 0.18 -4.84 -9.61
N GLU A 62 -1.11 -4.80 -9.30
CA GLU A 62 -2.18 -5.39 -10.10
C GLU A 62 -3.51 -4.73 -9.77
N GLU A 63 -4.40 -4.67 -10.76
CA GLU A 63 -5.77 -4.21 -10.57
C GLU A 63 -6.68 -5.44 -10.40
N LYS A 64 -7.28 -5.58 -9.23
CA LYS A 64 -8.15 -6.71 -8.89
C LYS A 64 -9.15 -6.30 -7.83
N ALA A 65 -10.42 -6.59 -8.06
CA ALA A 65 -11.46 -6.45 -7.04
C ALA A 65 -11.12 -7.33 -5.82
N LEU A 66 -10.97 -6.71 -4.66
CA LEU A 66 -10.67 -7.39 -3.40
C LEU A 66 -11.86 -7.25 -2.45
N GLU A 67 -12.00 -8.22 -1.56
CA GLU A 67 -12.98 -8.17 -0.48
C GLU A 67 -12.52 -7.27 0.69
N ALA A 68 -11.32 -6.68 0.58
CA ALA A 68 -10.79 -5.75 1.57
C ALA A 68 -11.46 -4.37 1.43
N THR A 69 -11.75 -3.75 2.56
CA THR A 69 -12.20 -2.35 2.63
C THR A 69 -10.98 -1.45 2.78
N CYS A 70 -10.91 -0.42 1.95
CA CYS A 70 -9.93 0.65 2.07
C CYS A 70 -10.29 1.52 3.29
N GLY A 71 -9.31 2.18 3.91
CA GLY A 71 -9.56 3.08 5.04
C GLY A 71 -10.52 4.25 4.75
N CYS A 72 -10.85 4.50 3.48
CA CYS A 72 -11.89 5.45 3.07
C CYS A 72 -13.33 4.88 3.11
N GLY A 73 -13.51 3.59 3.44
CA GLY A 73 -14.80 2.89 3.44
C GLY A 73 -15.19 2.26 2.11
N GLU A 74 -14.42 2.48 1.03
CA GLU A 74 -14.66 1.87 -0.27
C GLU A 74 -13.97 0.52 -0.42
N LYS A 75 -14.47 -0.34 -1.31
CA LYS A 75 -13.84 -1.63 -1.60
C LYS A 75 -12.51 -1.42 -2.32
N ALA A 76 -11.49 -2.12 -1.86
CA ALA A 76 -10.21 -2.17 -2.55
C ALA A 76 -10.39 -2.84 -3.92
N ASN A 77 -9.82 -2.21 -4.95
CA ASN A 77 -9.89 -2.67 -6.33
C ASN A 77 -8.50 -2.78 -6.98
N ILE A 78 -7.45 -2.40 -6.24
CA ILE A 78 -6.06 -2.50 -6.69
C ILE A 78 -5.18 -2.99 -5.56
N LEU A 79 -4.07 -3.63 -5.92
CA LEU A 79 -2.95 -3.93 -5.04
C LEU A 79 -1.78 -3.03 -5.39
N VAL A 80 -1.17 -2.45 -4.37
CA VAL A 80 -0.01 -1.59 -4.51
C VAL A 80 1.17 -2.13 -3.74
N TYR A 81 2.36 -1.98 -4.30
CA TYR A 81 3.61 -2.11 -3.58
C TYR A 81 3.89 -0.81 -2.82
N VAL A 82 4.33 -0.91 -1.57
CA VAL A 82 4.76 0.23 -0.75
C VAL A 82 6.11 -0.09 -0.11
N TRP A 83 7.11 0.79 -0.25
CA TRP A 83 8.44 0.60 0.34
C TRP A 83 9.14 1.94 0.62
N ARG A 84 10.18 1.93 1.47
CA ARG A 84 10.99 3.12 1.78
C ARG A 84 12.36 3.07 1.14
#